data_AF-A0A7C3E0G7-F1
#
_entry.id   AF-A0A7C3E0G7-F1
#
_cell.length_a   1.000
_cell.length_b   1.000
_cell.length_c   1.000
_cell.angle_alpha   90.00
_cell.angle_beta   90.00
_cell.angle_gamma   90.00
#
_symmetry.space_group_name_H-M   'P 1'
#
loop_
_entity.id
_entity.type
_entity.pdbx_description
1 polymer ?
#
loop_
_entity_poly.entity_id
_entity_poly.type
_entity_poly.pdbx_seq_one_letter_code
_entity_poly.pdbx_strand_id
1 'polypeptide(L)' 'MKDYELFQAALGLGNEWFVVQSDFNQTEKRLDIYLDFERGSQF' A
#
# COMPACT_ATOMS: atom_id res chain seq x y z
N MET A 1 -11.82 8.22 -3.85
CA MET A 1 -11.33 8.13 -2.46
C MET A 1 -11.25 6.64 -2.12
N LYS A 2 -10.16 6.17 -1.51
CA LYS A 2 -10.13 5.06 -0.53
C LYS A 2 -9.53 3.68 -0.83
N ASP A 3 -8.96 3.37 -1.99
CA ASP A 3 -8.27 2.06 -2.08
C ASP A 3 -7.01 2.06 -1.21
N TYR A 4 -6.25 3.16 -1.23
CA TYR A 4 -4.99 3.26 -0.47
C TYR A 4 -5.20 3.32 1.04
N GLU A 5 -6.19 4.09 1.52
CA GLU A 5 -6.53 4.11 2.95
C GLU A 5 -7.02 2.72 3.43
N LEU A 6 -7.82 2.02 2.61
CA LEU A 6 -8.27 0.66 2.92
C LEU A 6 -7.09 -0.30 2.97
N PHE A 7 -6.21 -0.28 1.98
CA PHE A 7 -5.04 -1.16 1.94
C PHE A 7 -4.05 -0.85 3.06
N GLN A 8 -3.83 0.43 3.37
CA GLN A 8 -3.02 0.85 4.51
C GLN A 8 -3.58 0.30 5.83
N ALA A 9 -4.89 0.43 6.04
CA ALA A 9 -5.54 -0.10 7.23
C ALA A 9 -5.50 -1.64 7.29
N ALA A 10 -5.76 -2.31 6.16
CA ALA A 10 -5.80 -3.77 6.07
C ALA A 10 -4.42 -4.41 6.24
N LEU A 11 -3.35 -3.75 5.75
CA LEU A 11 -1.97 -4.19 5.91
C LEU A 11 -1.36 -3.79 7.26
N GLY A 12 -2.06 -2.96 8.06
CA GLY A 12 -1.58 -2.49 9.36
C GLY A 12 -0.33 -1.61 9.24
N LEU A 13 -0.21 -0.84 8.16
CA LEU A 13 0.95 0.03 7.94
C LEU A 13 0.98 1.13 9.00
N GLY A 14 2.13 1.27 9.67
CA GLY A 14 2.38 2.36 10.61
C GLY A 14 2.58 3.70 9.90
N ASN A 15 2.77 4.76 10.68
CA ASN A 15 2.82 6.14 10.18
C ASN A 15 3.92 6.41 9.13
N GLU A 16 4.96 5.56 9.11
CA GLU A 16 6.14 5.71 8.24
C GLU A 16 5.94 5.10 6.84
N TRP A 17 5.01 4.15 6.67
CA TRP A 17 4.78 3.44 5.40
C TRP A 17 3.40 3.78 4.84
N PHE A 18 3.32 4.05 3.55
CA PHE A 18 2.07 4.39 2.87
C PHE A 18 1.95 3.69 1.52
N VAL A 19 0.70 3.49 1.06
CA VAL A 19 0.43 2.87 -0.23
C VAL A 19 0.46 3.94 -1.30
N VAL A 20 1.34 3.77 -2.29
CA VAL A 20 1.48 4.71 -3.41
C VAL A 20 0.72 4.27 -4.65
N GLN A 21 0.53 2.95 -4.82
CA GLN A 21 -0.14 2.38 -5.97
C GLN A 21 -0.69 0.99 -5.64
N SER A 22 -1.76 0.62 -6.33
CA SER A 22 -2.24 -0.75 -6.42
C SER A 22 -2.48 -1.12 -7.87
N ASP A 23 -2.08 -2.33 -8.28
CA ASP A 23 -2.35 -2.89 -9.60
C ASP A 23 -3.09 -4.22 -9.46
N PHE A 24 -4.25 -4.34 -10.11
CA PHE A 24 -5.09 -5.53 -10.03
C PHE A 24 -5.18 -6.21 -11.39
N ASN A 25 -4.59 -7.40 -11.48
CA ASN A 25 -4.72 -8.27 -12.63
C ASN A 25 -5.79 -9.34 -12.36
N GLN A 26 -6.98 -9.14 -12.93
CA GLN A 26 -8.11 -10.05 -12.76
C GLN A 26 -7.86 -11.44 -13.37
N THR A 27 -7.16 -11.52 -14.49
CA THR A 27 -6.86 -12.78 -15.19
C THR A 27 -5.97 -13.67 -14.34
N GLU A 28 -4.94 -13.07 -13.73
CA GLU A 28 -4.02 -13.76 -12.83
C GLU A 28 -4.52 -13.86 -11.40
N LYS A 29 -5.66 -13.23 -11.09
CA LYS A 29 -6.21 -13.08 -9.73
C LYS A 29 -5.17 -12.51 -8.76
N ARG A 30 -4.40 -11.55 -9.23
CA ARG A 30 -3.27 -10.95 -8.51
C ARG A 30 -3.56 -9.50 -8.20
N LEU A 31 -3.27 -9.10 -6.97
CA LEU A 31 -3.27 -7.71 -6.53
C LEU A 31 -1.86 -7.38 -6.05
N ASP A 32 -1.20 -6.47 -6.75
CA ASP A 32 0.09 -5.91 -6.35
C ASP A 32 -0.14 -4.57 -5.64
N ILE A 33 0.51 -4.41 -4.49
CA ILE A 33 0.43 -3.18 -3.68
C ILE A 33 1.85 -2.65 -3.53
N TYR A 34 2.05 -1.40 -3.93
CA TYR A 34 3.33 -0.71 -3.86
C TYR A 34 3.32 0.20 -2.65
N LEU A 35 4.34 0.03 -1.81
CA LEU A 35 4.55 0.81 -0.60
C LEU A 35 5.73 1.75 -0.79
N ASP A 36 5.63 2.92 -0.18
CA ASP A 36 6.72 3.86 -0.03
C ASP A 36 6.77 4.35 1.42
N PHE A 37 7.84 5.06 1.77
CA PHE A 37 8.07 5.58 3.10
C PHE A 37 8.67 6.98 3.05
N GLU A 38 8.49 7.75 4.13
CA GLU A 38 9.08 9.08 4.19
C GLU A 38 10.61 9.01 4.26
N ARG A 39 11.28 9.85 3.47
CA ARG A 39 12.74 9.86 3.47
C ARG A 39 13.27 10.25 4.84
N GLY A 40 13.96 9.33 5.50
CA GLY A 40 14.50 9.52 6.85
C GLY A 40 13.77 8.72 7.92
N SER A 41 12.71 7.98 7.56
CA SER A 41 12.09 6.99 8.43
C SER A 41 13.09 5.96 8.96
N GLN A 42 12.92 5.58 10.22
CA GLN A 42 13.70 4.54 10.89
C GLN A 42 12.76 3.35 11.18
N PHE A 43 13.20 2.14 10.84
CA PHE A 43 12.40 0.90 10.89
C PHE A 43 12.91 -0.06 11.96
#